data_AF-A0A842Y4D7-F1
#
_entry.id   AF-A0A842Y4D7-F1
#
_cell.length_a   1.000
_cell.length_b   1.000
_cell.length_c   1.000
_cell.angle_alpha   90.00
_cell.angle_beta   90.00
_cell.angle_gamma   90.00
#
_symmetry.space_group_name_H-M   'P 1'
#
loop_
_entity.id
_entity.type
_entity.pdbx_description
1 polymer ?
#
loop_
_entity_poly.entity_id
_entity_poly.type
_entity_poly.pdbx_seq_one_letter_code
_entity_poly.pdbx_strand_id
1 'polypeptide(L)'
;MERRNITLEKKHLDILSPLLKKNQDNISASIREIIDFADIMIKSYGSIENAIDDAVSIERIENQRLLVDQAIWQWILECSRGLLPEKGIVESLIEPHFFSDIEGLATQFNDLCINLGWKTKINFKEPIIYILSGGSENQRELIAKLICSCLIDQKIGINVLSHRYSLTKLEMVERNSQNEAYNDCLTQLGYLDTSINEIKSRQEFWNYLIKTHIYNGYQMVTVHRKNYEHLTSGIKPVDTDIFSIFSGMPCININLQQLLPVIKSVFETSGIVDRVEIDQDTLKIFHSYTIDKAIKAITRTVLNILEQNGYHYEAIQTSSIIILQHKTEIDGRITELVDNLISSKGNFNHELMTFLIFLDGIKDKSLINNKANELGFRMGEQILMEYEKEFNITDWDLEKFKDAFSDIDQKVGRESNLELIDANVMHYIVSKCQIAHRHGKFKIHLCNLTNGLLKGAVDYAFKGDAVIKVEKMIPSGDDFCEFYIVIEIKLKMPIDESYDL
;
A
#
# COMPACT_ATOMS: atom_id res chain seq x y z
N MET A 1 -29.29 -51.95 61.45
CA MET A 1 -29.22 -50.54 61.89
C MET A 1 -27.92 -50.38 62.65
N GLU A 2 -26.86 -49.91 61.96
CA GLU A 2 -25.56 -49.67 62.60
C GLU A 2 -25.65 -48.39 63.44
N ARG A 3 -25.43 -48.51 64.75
CA ARG A 3 -25.35 -47.34 65.63
C ARG A 3 -23.99 -46.70 65.45
N ARG A 4 -23.91 -45.66 64.62
CA ARG A 4 -22.69 -44.86 64.42
C ARG A 4 -22.70 -43.72 65.44
N ASN A 5 -21.74 -43.73 66.37
CA ASN A 5 -21.58 -42.67 67.35
C ASN A 5 -20.63 -41.59 66.79
N ILE A 6 -20.98 -40.31 66.96
CA ILE A 6 -20.13 -39.18 66.58
C ILE A 6 -19.60 -38.56 67.88
N THR A 7 -18.27 -38.53 68.03
CA THR A 7 -17.62 -37.85 69.15
C THR A 7 -17.27 -36.43 68.71
N LEU A 8 -17.82 -35.43 69.40
CA LEU A 8 -17.53 -34.02 69.15
C LEU A 8 -16.71 -33.45 70.30
N GLU A 9 -15.51 -32.96 69.98
CA GLU A 9 -14.69 -32.20 70.92
C GLU A 9 -15.24 -30.78 71.09
N LYS A 10 -14.85 -30.11 72.18
CA LYS A 10 -15.26 -28.73 72.46
C LYS A 10 -15.01 -27.78 71.28
N LYS A 11 -13.87 -27.92 70.59
CA LYS A 11 -13.54 -27.14 69.39
C LYS A 11 -14.56 -27.30 68.26
N HIS A 12 -15.16 -28.49 68.10
CA HIS A 12 -16.18 -28.73 67.09
C HIS A 12 -17.52 -28.13 67.52
N LEU A 13 -17.84 -28.15 68.82
CA LEU A 13 -19.03 -27.47 69.36
C LEU A 13 -18.93 -25.95 69.25
N ASP A 14 -17.73 -25.39 69.41
CA ASP A 14 -17.48 -23.96 69.24
C ASP A 14 -17.75 -23.53 67.79
N ILE A 15 -17.30 -24.31 66.79
CA ILE A 15 -17.60 -24.09 65.36
C ILE A 15 -19.10 -24.19 65.08
N LEU A 16 -19.79 -25.16 65.71
CA LEU A 16 -21.23 -25.37 65.54
C LEU A 16 -22.09 -24.36 66.30
N SER A 17 -21.51 -23.53 67.19
CA SER A 17 -22.25 -22.63 68.07
C SER A 17 -23.29 -21.74 67.37
N PRO A 18 -23.02 -21.16 66.18
CA PRO A 18 -24.02 -20.35 65.46
C PRO A 18 -25.25 -21.18 65.05
N LEU A 19 -25.04 -22.41 64.58
CA LEU A 19 -26.10 -23.32 64.15
C LEU A 19 -26.85 -23.92 65.34
N LEU A 20 -26.15 -24.22 66.43
CA LEU A 20 -26.75 -24.68 67.69
C LEU A 20 -27.67 -23.61 68.27
N LYS A 21 -27.23 -22.34 68.31
CA LYS A 21 -28.08 -21.22 68.73
C LYS A 21 -29.32 -21.07 67.85
N LYS A 22 -29.17 -21.18 66.53
CA LYS A 22 -30.29 -21.14 65.57
C LYS A 22 -31.31 -22.25 65.82
N ASN A 23 -30.82 -23.44 66.16
CA ASN A 23 -31.64 -24.64 66.35
C ASN A 23 -31.93 -24.97 67.83
N GLN A 24 -31.85 -23.99 68.74
CA GLN A 24 -32.16 -24.14 70.18
C GLN A 24 -31.39 -25.30 70.84
N ASP A 25 -30.08 -25.34 70.62
CA ASP A 25 -29.14 -26.36 71.10
C ASP A 25 -29.44 -27.79 70.62
N ASN A 26 -30.28 -27.94 69.59
CA ASN A 26 -30.53 -29.22 68.94
C ASN A 26 -29.41 -29.58 67.96
N ILE A 27 -28.53 -30.48 68.40
CA ILE A 27 -27.39 -30.99 67.63
C ILE A 27 -27.87 -31.71 66.36
N SER A 28 -28.96 -32.47 66.43
CA SER A 28 -29.44 -33.24 65.26
C SER A 28 -29.98 -32.34 64.16
N ALA A 29 -30.69 -31.27 64.53
CA ALA A 29 -31.17 -30.26 63.58
C ALA A 29 -30.00 -29.49 62.94
N SER A 30 -29.00 -29.13 63.74
CA SER A 30 -27.79 -28.44 63.27
C SER A 30 -26.97 -29.31 62.30
N ILE A 31 -26.83 -30.61 62.58
CA ILE A 31 -26.16 -31.55 61.68
C ILE A 31 -26.94 -31.72 60.37
N ARG A 32 -28.28 -31.76 60.41
CA ARG A 32 -29.10 -31.85 59.20
C ARG A 32 -28.89 -30.63 58.30
N GLU A 33 -28.84 -29.44 58.87
CA GLU A 33 -28.59 -28.20 58.13
C GLU A 33 -27.19 -28.18 57.48
N ILE A 34 -26.18 -28.76 58.13
CA ILE A 34 -24.83 -28.93 57.55
C ILE A 34 -24.85 -29.92 56.39
N ILE A 35 -25.62 -31.01 56.51
CA ILE A 35 -25.77 -31.98 55.42
C ILE A 35 -26.50 -31.33 54.22
N ASP A 36 -27.55 -30.56 54.47
CA ASP A 36 -28.29 -29.84 53.43
C ASP A 36 -27.40 -28.79 52.76
N PHE A 37 -26.59 -28.06 53.53
CA PHE A 37 -25.58 -27.15 53.01
C PHE A 37 -24.53 -27.89 52.17
N ALA A 38 -23.99 -29.00 52.65
CA ALA A 38 -23.02 -29.81 51.91
C ALA A 38 -23.60 -30.35 50.59
N ASP A 39 -24.87 -30.77 50.57
CA ASP A 39 -25.57 -31.20 49.35
C ASP A 39 -25.73 -30.05 48.35
N ILE A 40 -26.07 -28.83 48.81
CA ILE A 40 -26.11 -27.63 47.96
C ILE A 40 -24.73 -27.33 47.38
N MET A 41 -23.68 -27.40 48.19
CA MET A 41 -22.31 -27.14 47.74
C MET A 41 -21.84 -28.21 46.74
N ILE A 42 -22.10 -29.49 46.98
CA ILE A 42 -21.76 -30.57 46.04
C ILE A 42 -22.53 -30.40 44.72
N LYS A 43 -23.82 -30.04 44.76
CA LYS A 43 -24.62 -29.80 43.54
C LYS A 43 -24.12 -28.60 42.74
N SER A 44 -23.62 -27.57 43.41
CA SER A 44 -23.17 -26.32 42.78
C SER A 44 -21.72 -26.41 42.28
N TYR A 45 -20.85 -27.13 42.98
CA TYR A 45 -19.39 -27.12 42.77
C TYR A 45 -18.80 -28.51 42.43
N GLY A 46 -19.61 -29.58 42.41
CA GLY A 46 -19.22 -30.95 42.08
C GLY A 46 -18.59 -31.75 43.23
N SER A 47 -17.90 -31.09 44.16
CA SER A 47 -17.35 -31.67 45.39
C SER A 47 -17.28 -30.63 46.52
N ILE A 48 -17.07 -31.10 47.76
CA ILE A 48 -16.87 -30.20 48.91
C ILE A 48 -15.49 -29.55 48.83
N GLU A 49 -14.48 -30.27 48.35
CA GLU A 49 -13.12 -29.74 48.15
C GLU A 49 -13.12 -28.55 47.19
N ASN A 50 -13.83 -28.64 46.07
CA ASN A 50 -13.95 -27.54 45.10
C ASN A 50 -14.69 -26.33 45.70
N ALA A 51 -15.71 -26.58 46.52
CA ALA A 51 -16.45 -25.54 47.22
C ALA A 51 -15.59 -24.80 48.26
N ILE A 52 -14.70 -25.51 48.97
CA ILE A 52 -13.74 -24.93 49.90
C ILE A 52 -12.69 -24.12 49.12
N ASP A 53 -12.15 -24.68 48.04
CA ASP A 53 -11.19 -23.98 47.19
C ASP A 53 -11.80 -22.70 46.60
N ASP A 54 -13.05 -22.72 46.14
CA ASP A 54 -13.78 -21.54 45.68
C ASP A 54 -14.02 -20.53 46.82
N ALA A 55 -14.41 -20.98 48.02
CA ALA A 55 -14.64 -20.08 49.17
C ALA A 55 -13.34 -19.40 49.64
N VAL A 56 -12.24 -20.15 49.73
CA VAL A 56 -10.89 -19.62 50.04
C VAL A 56 -10.41 -18.70 48.91
N SER A 57 -10.74 -19.02 47.66
CA SER A 57 -10.46 -18.14 46.52
C SER A 57 -11.24 -16.84 46.61
N ILE A 58 -12.52 -16.87 46.98
CA ILE A 58 -13.36 -15.68 47.20
C ILE A 58 -12.78 -14.82 48.33
N GLU A 59 -12.40 -15.41 49.46
CA GLU A 59 -11.80 -14.67 50.58
C GLU A 59 -10.43 -14.05 50.21
N ARG A 60 -9.62 -14.74 49.39
CA ARG A 60 -8.38 -14.17 48.82
C ARG A 60 -8.66 -13.07 47.79
N ILE A 61 -9.73 -13.20 47.00
CA ILE A 61 -10.18 -12.20 46.04
C ILE A 61 -10.64 -10.94 46.79
N GLU A 62 -11.44 -11.05 47.85
CA GLU A 62 -11.93 -9.90 48.61
C GLU A 62 -10.82 -9.10 49.32
N ASN A 63 -9.75 -9.77 49.75
CA ASN A 63 -8.65 -9.11 50.47
C ASN A 63 -7.57 -8.47 49.57
N GLN A 64 -7.55 -8.77 48.26
CA GLN A 64 -6.51 -8.27 47.33
C GLN A 64 -7.05 -7.82 45.96
N ARG A 65 -8.35 -7.98 45.66
CA ARG A 65 -8.91 -7.79 44.31
C ARG A 65 -10.30 -7.15 44.35
N LEU A 66 -10.68 -6.53 43.24
CA LEU A 66 -11.99 -5.90 43.06
C LEU A 66 -12.90 -6.82 42.26
N LEU A 67 -14.06 -7.15 42.82
CA LEU A 67 -15.15 -7.77 42.09
C LEU A 67 -15.84 -6.69 41.26
N VAL A 68 -15.78 -6.83 39.93
CA VAL A 68 -16.44 -5.94 38.98
C VAL A 68 -17.49 -6.71 38.20
N ASP A 69 -18.60 -6.04 37.88
CA ASP A 69 -19.62 -6.60 37.00
C ASP A 69 -19.02 -6.95 35.62
N GLN A 70 -19.53 -8.02 34.99
CA GLN A 70 -19.02 -8.51 33.72
C GLN A 70 -19.10 -7.45 32.61
N ALA A 71 -20.15 -6.63 32.57
CA ALA A 71 -20.30 -5.58 31.56
C ALA A 71 -19.25 -4.48 31.74
N ILE A 72 -18.98 -4.07 32.98
CA ILE A 72 -17.93 -3.10 33.30
C ILE A 72 -16.56 -3.66 32.89
N TRP A 73 -16.31 -4.94 33.16
CA TRP A 73 -15.06 -5.58 32.78
C TRP A 73 -14.86 -5.64 31.26
N GLN A 74 -15.89 -6.00 30.49
CA GLN A 74 -15.78 -5.98 29.02
C GLN A 74 -15.54 -4.57 28.48
N TRP A 75 -16.19 -3.56 29.06
CA TRP A 75 -15.96 -2.17 28.68
C TRP A 75 -14.52 -1.72 28.96
N ILE A 76 -13.95 -2.06 30.12
CA ILE A 76 -12.54 -1.76 30.44
C ILE A 76 -11.59 -2.43 29.43
N LEU A 77 -11.86 -3.69 29.09
CA LEU A 77 -11.07 -4.42 28.09
C LEU A 77 -11.14 -3.75 26.71
N GLU A 78 -12.33 -3.31 26.29
CA GLU A 78 -12.51 -2.55 25.04
C GLU A 78 -11.74 -1.23 25.05
N CYS A 79 -11.77 -0.48 26.16
CA CYS A 79 -11.01 0.76 26.31
C CYS A 79 -9.49 0.56 26.33
N SER A 80 -9.01 -0.65 26.63
CA SER A 80 -7.57 -1.00 26.63
C SER A 80 -7.04 -1.50 25.29
N ARG A 81 -7.90 -1.64 24.27
CA ARG A 81 -7.50 -2.13 22.94
C ARG A 81 -6.48 -1.20 22.30
N GLY A 82 -5.49 -1.79 21.65
CA GLY A 82 -4.39 -1.03 21.05
C GLY A 82 -3.45 -0.31 22.02
N LEU A 83 -3.60 -0.50 23.35
CA LEU A 83 -2.70 0.06 24.36
C LEU A 83 -1.84 -1.02 25.02
N LEU A 84 -0.54 -0.79 25.18
CA LEU A 84 0.34 -1.66 25.97
C LEU A 84 0.24 -1.31 27.46
N PRO A 85 0.29 -2.32 28.35
CA PRO A 85 0.35 -2.10 29.79
C PRO A 85 1.70 -1.47 30.17
N GLU A 86 1.66 -0.50 31.07
CA GLU A 86 2.87 0.11 31.63
C GLU A 86 3.73 -0.94 32.36
N LYS A 87 5.06 -0.80 32.30
CA LYS A 87 6.01 -1.76 32.89
C LYS A 87 5.72 -2.06 34.36
N GLY A 88 5.41 -1.04 35.16
CA GLY A 88 5.07 -1.21 36.58
C GLY A 88 3.81 -2.05 36.83
N ILE A 89 2.83 -2.03 35.90
CA ILE A 89 1.65 -2.90 35.99
C ILE A 89 2.06 -4.35 35.74
N VAL A 90 2.89 -4.60 34.72
CA VAL A 90 3.37 -5.95 34.39
C VAL A 90 4.17 -6.55 35.54
N GLU A 91 5.10 -5.76 36.10
CA GLU A 91 5.92 -6.15 37.27
C GLU A 91 5.10 -6.38 38.55
N SER A 92 3.92 -5.76 38.68
CA SER A 92 3.03 -5.98 39.82
C SER A 92 2.20 -7.26 39.70
N LEU A 93 1.98 -7.75 38.48
CA LEU A 93 1.15 -8.93 38.20
C LEU A 93 1.98 -10.23 38.20
N ILE A 94 3.28 -10.13 37.92
CA ILE A 94 4.18 -11.27 37.73
C ILE A 94 5.48 -11.00 38.47
N GLU A 95 5.95 -11.95 39.27
CA GLU A 95 7.14 -11.76 40.09
C GLU A 95 8.40 -11.53 39.21
N PRO A 96 9.24 -10.51 39.51
CA PRO A 96 10.36 -10.08 38.66
C PRO A 96 11.47 -11.11 38.39
N HIS A 97 11.47 -12.25 39.08
CA HIS A 97 12.61 -13.16 39.13
C HIS A 97 12.59 -14.26 38.06
N PHE A 98 11.56 -14.34 37.21
CA PHE A 98 11.32 -15.48 36.32
C PHE A 98 11.39 -15.19 34.81
N PHE A 99 11.81 -14.00 34.37
CA PHE A 99 11.85 -13.71 32.93
C PHE A 99 12.79 -14.66 32.16
N SER A 100 13.75 -15.35 32.79
CA SER A 100 14.66 -16.26 32.07
C SER A 100 14.02 -17.50 31.46
N ASP A 101 12.80 -17.90 31.88
CA ASP A 101 12.11 -19.08 31.35
C ASP A 101 10.93 -18.71 30.45
N ILE A 102 11.20 -18.73 29.14
CA ILE A 102 10.21 -18.42 28.09
C ILE A 102 9.04 -19.42 28.12
N GLU A 103 9.29 -20.71 28.33
CA GLU A 103 8.20 -21.70 28.39
C GLU A 103 7.38 -21.52 29.68
N GLY A 104 8.06 -21.31 30.81
CA GLY A 104 7.47 -21.12 32.12
C GLY A 104 6.50 -19.94 32.22
N LEU A 105 6.63 -18.92 31.36
CA LEU A 105 5.66 -17.82 31.27
C LEU A 105 4.26 -18.31 30.94
N ALA A 106 4.09 -19.32 30.08
CA ALA A 106 2.77 -19.85 29.76
C ALA A 106 2.09 -20.44 31.02
N THR A 107 2.85 -21.13 31.87
CA THR A 107 2.35 -21.66 33.15
C THR A 107 1.94 -20.54 34.10
N GLN A 108 2.79 -19.51 34.26
CA GLN A 108 2.49 -18.39 35.15
C GLN A 108 1.24 -17.61 34.71
N PHE A 109 1.07 -17.36 33.41
CA PHE A 109 -0.12 -16.70 32.91
C PHE A 109 -1.37 -17.60 32.98
N ASN A 110 -1.23 -18.92 32.87
CA ASN A 110 -2.34 -19.85 33.15
C ASN A 110 -2.75 -19.78 34.62
N ASP A 111 -1.80 -19.78 35.55
CA ASP A 111 -2.08 -19.65 36.99
C ASP A 111 -2.73 -18.30 37.30
N LEU A 112 -2.26 -17.21 36.68
CA LEU A 112 -2.91 -15.90 36.76
C LEU A 112 -4.36 -15.96 36.25
N CYS A 113 -4.60 -16.59 35.10
CA CYS A 113 -5.95 -16.74 34.55
C CYS A 113 -6.86 -17.54 35.51
N ILE A 114 -6.38 -18.67 36.05
CA ILE A 114 -7.12 -19.48 37.02
C ILE A 114 -7.46 -18.65 38.25
N ASN A 115 -6.46 -17.96 38.81
CA ASN A 115 -6.62 -17.10 39.97
C ASN A 115 -7.64 -15.98 39.73
N LEU A 116 -7.70 -15.42 38.52
CA LEU A 116 -8.65 -14.38 38.15
C LEU A 116 -10.02 -14.93 37.70
N GLY A 117 -10.22 -16.24 37.70
CA GLY A 117 -11.45 -16.89 37.20
C GLY A 117 -11.63 -16.76 35.69
N TRP A 118 -10.55 -16.50 34.94
CA TRP A 118 -10.58 -16.33 33.49
C TRP A 118 -10.50 -17.69 32.79
N LYS A 119 -11.33 -17.85 31.75
CA LYS A 119 -11.41 -19.10 30.97
C LYS A 119 -10.32 -19.25 29.91
N THR A 120 -9.38 -18.29 29.83
CA THR A 120 -8.31 -18.30 28.85
C THR A 120 -7.25 -19.32 29.23
N LYS A 121 -6.84 -20.14 28.28
CA LYS A 121 -5.75 -21.10 28.40
C LYS A 121 -4.63 -20.75 27.43
N ILE A 122 -3.40 -20.80 27.90
CA ILE A 122 -2.19 -20.50 27.14
C ILE A 122 -1.38 -21.79 26.97
N ASN A 123 -1.05 -22.14 25.73
CA ASN A 123 -0.15 -23.24 25.41
C ASN A 123 1.11 -22.69 24.75
N PHE A 124 2.27 -23.16 25.20
CA PHE A 124 3.56 -22.87 24.57
C PHE A 124 3.93 -23.96 23.56
N LYS A 125 4.61 -23.57 22.48
CA LYS A 125 5.26 -24.47 21.51
C LYS A 125 6.58 -23.86 21.06
N GLU A 126 7.60 -24.69 20.87
CA GLU A 126 8.86 -24.29 20.26
C GLU A 126 8.67 -23.82 18.80
N PRO A 127 9.49 -22.88 18.29
CA PRO A 127 10.61 -22.21 18.96
C PRO A 127 10.19 -21.19 20.02
N ILE A 128 9.28 -20.24 19.72
CA ILE A 128 8.65 -19.34 20.71
C ILE A 128 7.23 -18.98 20.23
N ILE A 129 6.26 -19.87 20.46
CA ILE A 129 4.88 -19.69 20.00
C ILE A 129 3.93 -19.85 21.18
N TYR A 130 3.13 -18.82 21.44
CA TYR A 130 2.03 -18.87 22.42
C TYR A 130 0.69 -18.99 21.70
N ILE A 131 -0.13 -19.95 22.14
CA ILE A 131 -1.48 -20.18 21.62
C ILE A 131 -2.47 -19.94 22.75
N LEU A 132 -3.22 -18.86 22.67
CA LEU A 132 -4.23 -18.47 23.63
C LEU A 132 -5.60 -18.93 23.13
N SER A 133 -6.37 -19.60 23.99
CA SER A 133 -7.67 -20.18 23.66
C SER A 133 -8.69 -19.92 24.77
N GLY A 134 -9.98 -19.86 24.44
CA GLY A 134 -11.01 -19.53 25.42
C GLY A 134 -11.05 -18.04 25.77
N GLY A 135 -11.98 -17.64 26.65
CA GLY A 135 -12.23 -16.23 26.99
C GLY A 135 -12.75 -15.40 25.80
N SER A 136 -12.90 -14.09 26.01
CA SER A 136 -13.20 -13.13 24.93
C SER A 136 -11.93 -12.78 24.14
N GLU A 137 -12.10 -12.23 22.94
CA GLU A 137 -10.96 -11.79 22.11
C GLU A 137 -10.13 -10.72 22.81
N ASN A 138 -10.77 -9.73 23.43
CA ASN A 138 -10.08 -8.65 24.16
C ASN A 138 -9.31 -9.20 25.38
N GLN A 139 -9.82 -10.24 26.04
CA GLN A 139 -9.07 -10.92 27.13
C GLN A 139 -7.81 -11.59 26.61
N ARG A 140 -7.89 -12.29 25.47
CA ARG A 140 -6.71 -12.89 24.83
C ARG A 140 -5.72 -11.83 24.36
N GLU A 141 -6.20 -10.72 23.82
CA GLU A 141 -5.35 -9.58 23.43
C GLU A 141 -4.61 -8.99 24.64
N LEU A 142 -5.29 -8.79 25.78
CA LEU A 142 -4.67 -8.31 27.02
C LEU A 142 -3.56 -9.26 27.51
N ILE A 143 -3.82 -10.57 27.54
CA ILE A 143 -2.81 -11.54 27.96
C ILE A 143 -1.64 -11.57 26.98
N ALA A 144 -1.90 -11.50 25.67
CA ALA A 144 -0.85 -11.40 24.66
C ALA A 144 0.03 -10.15 24.89
N LYS A 145 -0.58 -9.00 25.20
CA LYS A 145 0.15 -7.77 25.55
C LYS A 145 1.04 -7.95 26.78
N LEU A 146 0.54 -8.59 27.83
CA LEU A 146 1.33 -8.87 29.03
C LEU A 146 2.51 -9.80 28.72
N ILE A 147 2.28 -10.89 27.99
CA ILE A 147 3.35 -11.82 27.56
C ILE A 147 4.42 -11.07 26.76
N CYS A 148 4.00 -10.26 25.78
CA CYS A 148 4.90 -9.45 24.97
C CYS A 148 5.73 -8.49 25.84
N SER A 149 5.10 -7.75 26.74
CA SER A 149 5.79 -6.83 27.65
C SER A 149 6.84 -7.50 28.53
N CYS A 150 6.60 -8.74 28.98
CA CYS A 150 7.58 -9.53 29.74
C CYS A 150 8.83 -9.92 28.93
N LEU A 151 8.68 -10.07 27.61
CA LEU A 151 9.71 -10.61 26.72
C LEU A 151 10.60 -9.54 26.07
N ILE A 152 10.18 -8.27 26.14
CA ILE A 152 10.92 -7.12 25.56
C ILE A 152 12.33 -6.99 26.15
N ASP A 153 12.49 -7.15 27.46
CA ASP A 153 13.80 -7.07 28.14
C ASP A 153 14.77 -8.19 27.68
N GLN A 154 14.25 -9.30 27.15
CA GLN A 154 15.02 -10.39 26.54
C GLN A 154 15.25 -10.21 25.03
N LYS A 155 14.89 -9.05 24.48
CA LYS A 155 14.93 -8.77 23.04
C LYS A 155 14.07 -9.72 22.20
N ILE A 156 13.02 -10.29 22.77
CA ILE A 156 12.09 -11.17 22.04
C ILE A 156 10.88 -10.33 21.62
N GLY A 157 10.71 -10.17 20.31
CA GLY A 157 9.65 -9.37 19.70
C GLY A 157 8.61 -10.22 18.97
N ILE A 158 7.52 -9.58 18.55
CA ILE A 158 6.45 -10.23 17.80
C ILE A 158 6.86 -10.37 16.34
N ASN A 159 6.85 -11.60 15.83
CA ASN A 159 6.99 -11.86 14.40
C ASN A 159 5.62 -11.85 13.71
N VAL A 160 4.69 -12.65 14.22
CA VAL A 160 3.34 -12.79 13.64
C VAL A 160 2.30 -12.89 14.75
N LEU A 161 1.31 -11.99 14.71
CA LEU A 161 0.08 -12.10 15.47
C LEU A 161 -1.05 -12.55 14.55
N SER A 162 -1.80 -13.59 14.97
CA SER A 162 -2.98 -14.03 14.22
C SER A 162 -4.18 -14.31 15.14
N HIS A 163 -5.35 -13.85 14.69
CA HIS A 163 -6.63 -14.04 15.36
C HIS A 163 -7.49 -15.00 14.53
N ARG A 164 -7.98 -16.08 15.14
CA ARG A 164 -8.91 -17.03 14.53
C ARG A 164 -10.03 -17.33 15.50
N TYR A 165 -11.24 -16.81 15.30
CA TYR A 165 -12.47 -17.03 16.09
C TYR A 165 -12.27 -17.27 17.62
N SER A 166 -11.84 -18.47 18.04
CA SER A 166 -11.61 -18.86 19.44
C SER A 166 -10.15 -18.89 19.89
N LEU A 167 -9.20 -18.43 19.06
CA LEU A 167 -7.76 -18.58 19.22
C LEU A 167 -7.02 -17.29 18.85
N THR A 168 -6.01 -16.96 19.65
CA THR A 168 -4.98 -15.95 19.32
C THR A 168 -3.64 -16.65 19.33
N LYS A 169 -2.90 -16.59 18.23
CA LYS A 169 -1.55 -17.16 18.11
C LYS A 169 -0.54 -16.03 18.01
N LEU A 170 0.46 -16.09 18.88
CA LEU A 170 1.55 -15.14 18.99
C LEU A 170 2.86 -15.88 18.68
N GLU A 171 3.42 -15.63 17.50
CA GLU A 171 4.74 -16.13 17.10
C GLU A 171 5.78 -15.06 17.38
N MET A 172 6.77 -15.40 18.18
CA MET A 172 7.81 -14.47 18.63
C MET A 172 9.17 -14.85 18.04
N VAL A 173 10.08 -13.88 17.99
CA VAL A 173 11.44 -14.06 17.48
C VAL A 173 12.42 -13.20 18.25
N GLU A 174 13.65 -13.69 18.42
CA GLU A 174 14.74 -12.90 18.98
C GLU A 174 15.14 -11.77 18.01
N ARG A 175 15.36 -10.58 18.57
CA ARG A 175 15.74 -9.35 17.87
C ARG A 175 17.12 -8.90 18.29
N ASN A 176 17.72 -8.00 17.50
CA ASN A 176 19.07 -7.52 17.77
C ASN A 176 19.10 -6.57 18.98
N SER A 177 17.98 -5.89 19.25
CA SER A 177 17.85 -4.90 20.31
C SER A 177 16.50 -4.98 21.02
N GLN A 178 16.47 -4.48 22.26
CA GLN A 178 15.24 -4.30 23.02
C GLN A 178 14.28 -3.33 22.32
N ASN A 179 14.81 -2.30 21.64
CA ASN A 179 14.00 -1.34 20.91
C ASN A 179 13.26 -1.97 19.73
N GLU A 180 13.90 -2.89 19.01
CA GLU A 180 13.24 -3.67 17.93
C GLU A 180 12.09 -4.50 18.51
N ALA A 181 12.33 -5.23 19.61
CA ALA A 181 11.29 -6.01 20.27
C ALA A 181 10.12 -5.15 20.78
N TYR A 182 10.41 -3.97 21.34
CA TYR A 182 9.40 -3.01 21.78
C TYR A 182 8.59 -2.44 20.60
N ASN A 183 9.24 -2.11 19.48
CA ASN A 183 8.56 -1.62 18.28
C ASN A 183 7.64 -2.68 17.66
N ASP A 184 8.01 -3.97 17.70
CA ASP A 184 7.10 -5.05 17.27
C ASP A 184 5.83 -5.08 18.12
N CYS A 185 5.96 -4.88 19.43
CA CYS A 185 4.82 -4.85 20.35
C CYS A 185 3.93 -3.63 20.09
N LEU A 186 4.53 -2.45 19.91
CA LEU A 186 3.80 -1.23 19.57
C LEU A 186 3.04 -1.36 18.24
N THR A 187 3.67 -1.93 17.21
CA THR A 187 3.04 -2.01 15.88
C THR A 187 1.88 -3.01 15.83
N GLN A 188 1.96 -4.14 16.53
CA GLN A 188 0.94 -5.19 16.44
C GLN A 188 -0.11 -5.14 17.54
N LEU A 189 0.25 -4.73 18.76
CA LEU A 189 -0.65 -4.73 19.93
C LEU A 189 -0.84 -3.35 20.58
N GLY A 190 0.15 -2.45 20.43
CA GLY A 190 0.18 -1.08 20.98
C GLY A 190 -0.12 0.02 19.97
N TYR A 191 -0.87 -0.28 18.90
CA TYR A 191 -1.00 0.59 17.73
C TYR A 191 -1.68 1.95 18.01
N LEU A 192 -2.24 2.15 19.21
CA LEU A 192 -2.82 3.42 19.67
C LEU A 192 -1.99 4.09 20.76
N ASP A 193 -0.94 3.47 21.30
CA ASP A 193 -0.20 4.00 22.46
C ASP A 193 0.33 5.40 22.21
N THR A 194 1.02 5.60 21.09
CA THR A 194 1.58 6.91 20.74
C THR A 194 0.49 7.96 20.62
N SER A 195 -0.62 7.64 19.93
CA SER A 195 -1.72 8.56 19.70
C SER A 195 -2.45 8.93 20.99
N ILE A 196 -2.77 7.94 21.83
CA ILE A 196 -3.50 8.16 23.09
C ILE A 196 -2.62 8.89 24.10
N ASN A 197 -1.32 8.59 24.16
CA ASN A 197 -0.40 9.33 25.02
C ASN A 197 -0.26 10.79 24.57
N GLU A 198 -0.24 11.07 23.26
CA GLU A 198 -0.23 12.45 22.75
C GLU A 198 -1.57 13.17 22.97
N ILE A 199 -2.70 12.46 22.87
CA ILE A 199 -4.01 13.01 23.21
C ILE A 199 -4.08 13.36 24.70
N LYS A 200 -3.58 12.48 25.57
CA LYS A 200 -3.52 12.72 27.02
C LYS A 200 -2.57 13.88 27.36
N SER A 201 -1.42 13.97 26.69
CA SER A 201 -0.41 15.03 26.96
C SER A 201 -0.91 16.43 26.59
N ARG A 202 -1.80 16.54 25.58
CA ARG A 202 -2.36 17.81 25.09
C ARG A 202 -3.87 17.77 24.90
N GLN A 203 -4.58 17.35 25.95
CA GLN A 203 -6.01 17.05 25.87
C GLN A 203 -6.88 18.20 25.34
N GLU A 204 -6.65 19.44 25.80
CA GLU A 204 -7.42 20.59 25.33
C GLU A 204 -7.25 20.83 23.83
N PHE A 205 -6.01 20.81 23.33
CA PHE A 205 -5.70 20.99 21.92
C PHE A 205 -6.43 19.97 21.05
N TRP A 206 -6.30 18.68 21.37
CA TRP A 206 -6.93 17.61 20.60
C TRP A 206 -8.44 17.66 20.68
N ASN A 207 -9.02 17.96 21.85
CA ASN A 207 -10.46 18.12 22.00
C ASN A 207 -11.01 19.24 21.12
N TYR A 208 -10.34 20.40 21.07
CA TYR A 208 -10.75 21.49 20.19
C TYR A 208 -10.57 21.15 18.72
N LEU A 209 -9.45 20.53 18.35
CA LEU A 209 -9.18 20.12 16.97
C LEU A 209 -10.25 19.13 16.46
N ILE A 210 -10.51 18.06 17.22
CA ILE A 210 -11.52 17.05 16.89
C ILE A 210 -12.91 17.70 16.77
N LYS A 211 -13.32 18.53 17.73
CA LYS A 211 -14.60 19.26 17.65
C LYS A 211 -14.69 20.10 16.38
N THR A 212 -13.63 20.80 16.02
CA THR A 212 -13.60 21.67 14.84
C THR A 212 -13.76 20.85 13.55
N HIS A 213 -13.07 19.72 13.42
CA HIS A 213 -13.26 18.83 12.26
C HIS A 213 -14.69 18.25 12.21
N ILE A 214 -15.25 17.81 13.34
CA ILE A 214 -16.63 17.28 13.41
C ILE A 214 -17.64 18.35 12.98
N TYR A 215 -17.55 19.57 13.52
CA TYR A 215 -18.49 20.65 13.20
C TYR A 215 -18.43 21.09 11.73
N ASN A 216 -17.28 20.94 11.08
CA ASN A 216 -17.10 21.27 9.66
C ASN A 216 -17.31 20.06 8.74
N GLY A 217 -17.84 18.94 9.25
CA GLY A 217 -18.07 17.73 8.43
C GLY A 217 -16.80 17.22 7.76
N TYR A 218 -15.64 17.37 8.42
CA TYR A 218 -14.32 17.02 7.91
C TYR A 218 -13.88 17.75 6.61
N GLN A 219 -14.50 18.88 6.27
CA GLN A 219 -14.14 19.70 5.08
C GLN A 219 -12.96 20.66 5.30
N MET A 220 -12.23 20.50 6.40
CA MET A 220 -11.08 21.34 6.71
C MET A 220 -9.80 20.77 6.11
N VAL A 221 -9.01 21.63 5.48
CA VAL A 221 -7.66 21.28 5.02
C VAL A 221 -6.64 21.65 6.10
N THR A 222 -5.85 20.66 6.51
CA THR A 222 -4.72 20.84 7.43
C THR A 222 -3.45 21.05 6.64
N VAL A 223 -2.79 22.19 6.83
CA VAL A 223 -1.54 22.54 6.15
C VAL A 223 -0.41 22.76 7.16
N HIS A 224 0.81 22.36 6.79
CA HIS A 224 1.99 22.68 7.58
C HIS A 224 2.22 24.19 7.62
N ARG A 225 2.68 24.73 8.76
CA ARG A 225 2.83 26.19 8.96
C ARG A 225 3.68 26.86 7.88
N LYS A 226 4.79 26.24 7.48
CA LYS A 226 5.66 26.72 6.39
C LYS A 226 4.93 26.79 5.04
N ASN A 227 4.03 25.84 4.77
CA ASN A 227 3.24 25.85 3.54
C ASN A 227 2.15 26.91 3.59
N TYR A 228 1.55 27.14 4.75
CA TYR A 228 0.65 28.28 4.97
C TYR A 228 1.36 29.62 4.75
N GLU A 229 2.58 29.80 5.26
CA GLU A 229 3.40 30.99 5.02
C GLU A 229 3.70 31.19 3.52
N HIS A 230 4.08 30.13 2.81
CA HIS A 230 4.27 30.20 1.36
C HIS A 230 2.98 30.59 0.62
N LEU A 231 1.85 29.93 0.94
CA LEU A 231 0.55 30.21 0.32
C LEU A 231 0.12 31.68 0.53
N THR A 232 0.27 32.20 1.76
CA THR A 232 -0.06 33.61 2.07
C THR A 232 0.89 34.61 1.41
N SER A 233 2.13 34.19 1.12
CA SER A 233 3.13 35.01 0.41
C SER A 233 3.06 34.89 -1.11
N GLY A 234 2.13 34.10 -1.65
CA GLY A 234 2.03 33.82 -3.09
C GLY A 234 3.16 32.92 -3.64
N ILE A 235 3.97 32.34 -2.76
CA ILE A 235 5.03 31.39 -3.09
C ILE A 235 4.40 30.00 -3.20
N LYS A 236 4.81 29.21 -4.20
CA LYS A 236 4.34 27.82 -4.31
C LYS A 236 4.92 26.98 -3.18
N PRO A 237 4.10 26.29 -2.36
CA PRO A 237 4.61 25.43 -1.31
C PRO A 237 5.33 24.22 -1.90
N VAL A 238 6.36 23.75 -1.19
CA VAL A 238 7.07 22.51 -1.51
C VAL A 238 6.67 21.50 -0.44
N ASP A 239 5.70 20.66 -0.76
CA ASP A 239 5.17 19.63 0.14
C ASP A 239 6.10 18.41 0.19
N THR A 240 7.37 18.57 0.59
CA THR A 240 8.32 17.44 0.76
C THR A 240 8.53 17.08 2.22
N ASP A 241 8.34 18.04 3.12
CA ASP A 241 8.63 17.88 4.56
C ASP A 241 7.67 16.87 5.21
N ILE A 242 6.37 16.95 4.89
CA ILE A 242 5.36 16.00 5.42
C ILE A 242 5.65 14.58 4.94
N PHE A 243 6.01 14.40 3.67
CA PHE A 243 6.33 13.07 3.11
C PHE A 243 7.52 12.45 3.83
N SER A 244 8.52 13.27 4.14
CA SER A 244 9.71 12.80 4.85
C SER A 244 9.42 12.42 6.31
N ILE A 245 8.46 13.09 6.96
CA ILE A 245 7.97 12.73 8.30
C ILE A 245 7.23 11.39 8.26
N PHE A 246 6.35 11.19 7.29
CA PHE A 246 5.55 9.95 7.17
C PHE A 246 6.39 8.73 6.77
N SER A 247 7.41 8.91 5.93
CA SER A 247 8.28 7.81 5.47
C SER A 247 9.49 7.56 6.36
N GLY A 248 9.86 8.50 7.24
CA GLY A 248 11.09 8.45 8.03
C GLY A 248 12.37 8.64 7.20
N MET A 249 12.26 9.03 5.92
CA MET A 249 13.38 9.22 5.00
C MET A 249 13.12 10.40 4.06
N PRO A 250 14.17 11.02 3.47
CA PRO A 250 13.96 12.13 2.54
C PRO A 250 13.03 11.75 1.38
N CYS A 251 12.11 12.65 1.02
CA CYS A 251 11.10 12.41 -0.02
C CYS A 251 11.67 11.80 -1.32
N ILE A 252 12.83 12.29 -1.78
CA ILE A 252 13.54 11.85 -3.01
C ILE A 252 14.07 10.41 -2.97
N ASN A 253 14.15 9.80 -1.77
CA ASN A 253 14.67 8.45 -1.59
C ASN A 253 13.55 7.41 -1.45
N ILE A 254 12.28 7.81 -1.57
CA ILE A 254 11.12 6.93 -1.40
C ILE A 254 10.84 6.24 -2.73
N ASN A 255 10.91 4.91 -2.77
CA ASN A 255 10.54 4.15 -3.97
C ASN A 255 9.02 4.21 -4.24
N LEU A 256 8.60 3.91 -5.47
CA LEU A 256 7.19 4.03 -5.88
C LEU A 256 6.22 3.25 -4.97
N GLN A 257 6.55 2.01 -4.64
CA GLN A 257 5.69 1.15 -3.82
C GLN A 257 5.45 1.71 -2.41
N GLN A 258 6.40 2.48 -1.88
CA GLN A 258 6.28 3.18 -0.60
C GLN A 258 5.68 4.59 -0.76
N LEU A 259 5.98 5.26 -1.86
CA LEU A 259 5.54 6.64 -2.12
C LEU A 259 4.04 6.70 -2.34
N LEU A 260 3.44 5.75 -3.07
CA LEU A 260 2.00 5.74 -3.34
C LEU A 260 1.16 5.67 -2.06
N PRO A 261 1.40 4.72 -1.12
CA PRO A 261 0.72 4.72 0.18
C PRO A 261 0.92 6.00 1.02
N VAL A 262 2.12 6.61 0.94
CA VAL A 262 2.40 7.87 1.65
C VAL A 262 1.60 9.03 1.04
N ILE A 263 1.55 9.14 -0.30
CA ILE A 263 0.68 10.11 -1.00
C ILE A 263 -0.76 9.93 -0.54
N LYS A 264 -1.30 8.71 -0.57
CA LYS A 264 -2.65 8.43 -0.07
C LYS A 264 -2.84 8.92 1.37
N SER A 265 -1.95 8.52 2.27
CA SER A 265 -2.06 8.85 3.70
C SER A 265 -1.99 10.36 3.93
N VAL A 266 -1.04 11.05 3.32
CA VAL A 266 -0.83 12.50 3.50
C VAL A 266 -2.01 13.28 2.94
N PHE A 267 -2.45 12.99 1.73
CA PHE A 267 -3.52 13.76 1.07
C PHE A 267 -4.90 13.50 1.72
N GLU A 268 -5.21 12.28 2.15
CA GLU A 268 -6.46 11.97 2.85
C GLU A 268 -6.47 12.56 4.27
N THR A 269 -5.39 12.39 5.05
CA THR A 269 -5.35 12.88 6.44
C THR A 269 -5.26 14.40 6.56
N SER A 270 -4.69 15.07 5.55
CA SER A 270 -4.69 16.54 5.46
C SER A 270 -6.03 17.11 4.98
N GLY A 271 -6.96 16.28 4.49
CA GLY A 271 -8.21 16.76 3.90
C GLY A 271 -8.03 17.49 2.57
N ILE A 272 -6.86 17.38 1.93
CA ILE A 272 -6.62 17.95 0.58
C ILE A 272 -7.44 17.20 -0.46
N VAL A 273 -7.76 15.94 -0.25
CA VAL A 273 -8.63 15.14 -1.15
C VAL A 273 -9.54 14.25 -0.31
N ASP A 274 -10.64 13.79 -0.90
CA ASP A 274 -11.63 12.99 -0.17
C ASP A 274 -11.16 11.54 -0.03
N ARG A 275 -10.56 11.01 -1.10
CA ARG A 275 -10.10 9.62 -1.17
C ARG A 275 -9.05 9.45 -2.25
N VAL A 276 -8.09 8.56 -2.03
CA VAL A 276 -7.12 8.07 -3.01
C VAL A 276 -7.24 6.55 -3.09
N GLU A 277 -7.44 6.04 -4.29
CA GLU A 277 -7.35 4.63 -4.60
C GLU A 277 -6.07 4.36 -5.39
N ILE A 278 -5.38 3.29 -5.03
CA ILE A 278 -4.16 2.84 -5.69
C ILE A 278 -4.46 1.48 -6.30
N ASP A 279 -4.31 1.37 -7.61
CA ASP A 279 -4.45 0.12 -8.36
C ASP A 279 -3.17 -0.11 -9.15
N GLN A 280 -2.31 -1.00 -8.64
CA GLN A 280 -0.94 -1.19 -9.14
C GLN A 280 -0.18 0.16 -9.19
N ASP A 281 0.13 0.65 -10.39
CA ASP A 281 0.82 1.91 -10.66
C ASP A 281 -0.15 3.01 -11.15
N THR A 282 -1.45 2.88 -10.88
CA THR A 282 -2.46 3.90 -11.18
C THR A 282 -2.97 4.53 -9.89
N LEU A 283 -2.97 5.86 -9.81
CA LEU A 283 -3.66 6.59 -8.72
C LEU A 283 -4.98 7.15 -9.23
N LYS A 284 -6.05 6.96 -8.45
CA LYS A 284 -7.32 7.64 -8.63
C LYS A 284 -7.59 8.52 -7.42
N ILE A 285 -7.63 9.82 -7.63
CA ILE A 285 -7.80 10.83 -6.59
C ILE A 285 -9.20 11.42 -6.71
N PHE A 286 -10.03 11.17 -5.71
CA PHE A 286 -11.40 11.68 -5.60
C PHE A 286 -11.38 12.99 -4.82
N HIS A 287 -12.10 13.99 -5.33
CA HIS A 287 -12.16 15.29 -4.68
C HIS A 287 -13.53 15.98 -4.86
N SER A 288 -13.86 16.84 -3.90
CA SER A 288 -15.08 17.64 -3.90
C SER A 288 -14.88 19.09 -4.39
N TYR A 289 -13.70 19.44 -4.90
CA TYR A 289 -13.46 20.78 -5.44
C TYR A 289 -14.24 21.06 -6.73
N THR A 290 -14.81 22.26 -6.80
CA THR A 290 -15.51 22.79 -7.97
C THR A 290 -14.67 23.80 -8.77
N ILE A 291 -13.57 24.29 -8.18
CA ILE A 291 -12.70 25.30 -8.79
C ILE A 291 -11.59 24.59 -9.57
N ASP A 292 -11.58 24.73 -10.90
CA ASP A 292 -10.58 24.15 -11.80
C ASP A 292 -9.12 24.47 -11.40
N LYS A 293 -8.88 25.69 -10.90
CA LYS A 293 -7.56 26.09 -10.40
C LYS A 293 -7.09 25.22 -9.23
N ALA A 294 -7.98 24.80 -8.34
CA ALA A 294 -7.66 23.92 -7.22
C ALA A 294 -7.39 22.49 -7.72
N ILE A 295 -8.21 21.98 -8.64
CA ILE A 295 -8.04 20.66 -9.27
C ILE A 295 -6.66 20.56 -9.96
N LYS A 296 -6.31 21.58 -10.74
CA LYS A 296 -4.99 21.69 -11.40
C LYS A 296 -3.85 21.84 -10.42
N ALA A 297 -4.05 22.52 -9.29
CA ALA A 297 -3.03 22.64 -8.25
C ALA A 297 -2.73 21.27 -7.63
N ILE A 298 -3.76 20.51 -7.23
CA ILE A 298 -3.62 19.16 -6.67
C ILE A 298 -2.91 18.25 -7.67
N THR A 299 -3.37 18.24 -8.92
CA THR A 299 -2.78 17.42 -9.99
C THR A 299 -1.29 17.71 -10.14
N ARG A 300 -0.92 18.99 -10.24
CA ARG A 300 0.48 19.40 -10.37
C ARG A 300 1.31 19.06 -9.13
N THR A 301 0.76 19.21 -7.93
CA THR A 301 1.48 18.85 -6.70
C THR A 301 1.84 17.37 -6.70
N VAL A 302 0.89 16.49 -7.02
CA VAL A 302 1.14 15.04 -7.05
C VAL A 302 2.12 14.66 -8.16
N LEU A 303 1.95 15.22 -9.36
CA LEU A 303 2.89 14.99 -10.48
C LEU A 303 4.31 15.43 -10.12
N ASN A 304 4.48 16.63 -9.54
CA ASN A 304 5.79 17.12 -9.12
C ASN A 304 6.46 16.20 -8.08
N ILE A 305 5.70 15.64 -7.15
CA ILE A 305 6.23 14.70 -6.14
C ILE A 305 6.71 13.41 -6.81
N LEU A 306 5.95 12.88 -7.78
CA LEU A 306 6.30 11.69 -8.54
C LEU A 306 7.54 11.93 -9.42
N GLU A 307 7.57 13.06 -10.14
CA GLU A 307 8.68 13.47 -11.02
C GLU A 307 9.97 13.70 -10.23
N GLN A 308 9.90 14.32 -9.04
CA GLN A 308 11.06 14.48 -8.15
C GLN A 308 11.69 13.15 -7.73
N ASN A 309 10.90 12.07 -7.74
CA ASN A 309 11.35 10.71 -7.46
C ASN A 309 11.70 9.91 -8.73
N GLY A 310 11.73 10.57 -9.90
CA GLY A 310 12.05 9.94 -11.19
C GLY A 310 10.89 9.17 -11.84
N TYR A 311 9.68 9.26 -11.28
CA TYR A 311 8.50 8.58 -11.81
C TYR A 311 7.69 9.50 -12.71
N HIS A 312 7.38 9.02 -13.91
CA HIS A 312 6.69 9.81 -14.92
C HIS A 312 5.24 9.35 -15.00
N TYR A 313 4.32 10.28 -14.76
CA TYR A 313 2.89 10.01 -14.75
C TYR A 313 2.15 10.96 -15.68
N GLU A 314 1.09 10.48 -16.31
CA GLU A 314 0.13 11.30 -17.04
C GLU A 314 -1.16 11.47 -16.26
N ALA A 315 -1.74 12.67 -16.30
CA ALA A 315 -2.96 12.99 -15.58
C ALA A 315 -4.15 13.16 -16.53
N ILE A 316 -5.21 12.39 -16.28
CA ILE A 316 -6.53 12.56 -16.91
C ILE A 316 -7.47 13.13 -15.85
N GLN A 317 -8.02 14.31 -16.11
CA GLN A 317 -8.91 15.01 -15.18
C GLN A 317 -10.36 14.87 -15.62
N THR A 318 -11.23 14.58 -14.64
CA THR A 318 -12.69 14.67 -14.76
C THR A 318 -13.20 15.65 -13.71
N SER A 319 -14.52 15.87 -13.64
CA SER A 319 -15.11 16.85 -12.70
C SER A 319 -14.90 16.53 -11.21
N SER A 320 -14.65 15.27 -10.87
CA SER A 320 -14.56 14.82 -9.46
C SER A 320 -13.43 13.80 -9.22
N ILE A 321 -12.68 13.44 -10.27
CA ILE A 321 -11.63 12.42 -10.20
C ILE A 321 -10.44 12.88 -11.04
N ILE A 322 -9.24 12.78 -10.47
CA ILE A 322 -7.97 12.89 -11.17
C ILE A 322 -7.39 11.47 -11.25
N ILE A 323 -7.13 10.99 -12.47
CA ILE A 323 -6.53 9.68 -12.72
C ILE A 323 -5.08 9.91 -13.15
N LEU A 324 -4.13 9.33 -12.43
CA LEU A 324 -2.70 9.36 -12.77
C LEU A 324 -2.26 7.96 -13.22
N GLN A 325 -1.70 7.85 -14.41
CA GLN A 325 -1.18 6.60 -14.96
C GLN A 325 0.33 6.67 -15.16
N HIS A 326 1.06 5.66 -14.69
CA HIS A 326 2.50 5.58 -14.86
C HIS A 326 2.87 5.36 -16.33
N LYS A 327 3.73 6.22 -16.86
CA LYS A 327 4.42 5.98 -18.13
C LYS A 327 5.51 4.95 -17.87
N THR A 328 5.59 3.89 -18.68
CA THR A 328 6.70 2.95 -18.54
C THR A 328 8.04 3.68 -18.74
N GLU A 329 9.13 3.22 -18.10
CA GLU A 329 10.47 3.84 -18.23
C GLU A 329 10.89 4.04 -19.70
N ILE A 330 10.41 3.14 -20.58
CA ILE A 330 10.59 3.21 -22.03
C ILE A 330 9.83 4.40 -22.63
N ASP A 331 8.59 4.67 -22.22
CA ASP A 331 7.79 5.79 -22.72
C ASP A 331 8.35 7.14 -22.25
N GLY A 332 8.93 7.19 -21.04
CA GLY A 332 9.67 8.34 -20.55
C GLY A 332 10.89 8.65 -21.43
N ARG A 333 11.69 7.63 -21.74
CA ARG A 333 12.86 7.75 -22.64
C ARG A 333 12.48 8.12 -24.08
N ILE A 334 11.37 7.60 -24.60
CA ILE A 334 10.85 8.00 -25.93
C ILE A 334 10.51 9.49 -25.94
N THR A 335 9.85 9.99 -24.89
CA THR A 335 9.44 11.40 -24.80
C THR A 335 10.67 12.32 -24.72
N GLU A 336 11.66 11.98 -23.89
CA GLU A 336 12.93 12.73 -23.76
C GLU A 336 13.66 12.87 -25.10
N LEU A 337 13.73 11.80 -25.91
CA LEU A 337 14.37 11.84 -27.23
C LEU A 337 13.64 12.72 -28.23
N VAL A 338 12.31 12.71 -28.21
CA VAL A 338 11.49 13.57 -29.07
C VAL A 338 11.64 15.03 -28.66
N ASP A 339 11.69 15.33 -27.36
CA ASP A 339 11.95 16.69 -26.87
C ASP A 339 13.39 17.16 -27.20
N ASN A 340 14.36 16.25 -27.20
CA ASN A 340 15.74 16.53 -27.63
C ASN A 340 15.87 16.75 -29.14
N LEU A 341 15.02 16.13 -29.95
CA LEU A 341 14.87 16.43 -31.38
C LEU A 341 14.38 17.86 -31.61
N ILE A 342 13.45 18.34 -30.78
CA ILE A 342 12.90 19.71 -30.86
C ILE A 342 13.96 20.75 -30.45
N SER A 343 14.79 20.42 -29.46
CA SER A 343 15.61 21.41 -28.76
C SER A 343 17.06 21.52 -29.25
N SER A 344 17.61 20.57 -30.03
CA SER A 344 19.07 20.52 -30.27
C SER A 344 19.54 20.51 -31.73
N LYS A 345 20.40 21.50 -32.04
CA LYS A 345 21.39 21.47 -33.13
C LYS A 345 22.57 20.57 -32.73
N GLY A 346 22.51 19.27 -33.04
CA GLY A 346 23.74 18.49 -33.32
C GLY A 346 24.12 17.31 -32.40
N ASN A 347 23.32 16.91 -31.40
CA ASN A 347 23.65 15.76 -30.54
C ASN A 347 22.69 14.55 -30.62
N PHE A 348 21.72 14.61 -31.56
CA PHE A 348 20.69 13.59 -31.75
C PHE A 348 21.24 12.17 -31.96
N ASN A 349 22.33 12.04 -32.71
CA ASN A 349 22.92 10.72 -32.98
C ASN A 349 23.38 10.03 -31.69
N HIS A 350 23.96 10.76 -30.73
CA HIS A 350 24.42 10.20 -29.46
C HIS A 350 23.24 9.76 -28.56
N GLU A 351 22.22 10.61 -28.48
CA GLU A 351 20.96 10.38 -27.74
C GLU A 351 20.24 9.13 -28.28
N LEU A 352 20.02 9.08 -29.60
CA LEU A 352 19.44 7.93 -30.28
C LEU A 352 20.29 6.67 -30.05
N MET A 353 21.62 6.77 -30.11
CA MET A 353 22.51 5.64 -29.84
C MET A 353 22.34 5.10 -28.41
N THR A 354 22.20 5.99 -27.43
CA THR A 354 22.06 5.63 -26.02
C THR A 354 20.73 4.91 -25.78
N PHE A 355 19.65 5.39 -26.38
CA PHE A 355 18.34 4.73 -26.32
C PHE A 355 18.33 3.36 -27.01
N LEU A 356 18.98 3.24 -28.17
CA LEU A 356 19.06 1.97 -28.87
C LEU A 356 19.88 0.93 -28.08
N ILE A 357 20.93 1.35 -27.38
CA ILE A 357 21.69 0.49 -26.47
C ILE A 357 20.82 0.06 -25.28
N PHE A 358 20.02 0.98 -24.73
CA PHE A 358 19.06 0.67 -23.66
C PHE A 358 18.01 -0.36 -24.11
N LEU A 359 17.40 -0.19 -25.29
CA LEU A 359 16.46 -1.15 -25.85
C LEU A 359 17.11 -2.53 -26.10
N ASP A 360 18.37 -2.57 -26.59
CA ASP A 360 19.13 -3.81 -26.74
C ASP A 360 19.35 -4.57 -25.41
N GLY A 361 19.29 -3.87 -24.27
CA GLY A 361 19.37 -4.45 -22.93
C GLY A 361 18.09 -5.13 -22.43
N ILE A 362 16.96 -4.93 -23.11
CA ILE A 362 15.67 -5.52 -22.75
C ILE A 362 15.60 -6.98 -23.26
N LYS A 363 15.16 -7.92 -22.41
CA LYS A 363 15.13 -9.34 -22.76
C LYS A 363 14.00 -9.71 -23.74
N ASP A 364 12.92 -8.94 -23.76
CA ASP A 364 11.74 -9.18 -24.61
C ASP A 364 11.89 -8.52 -25.99
N LYS A 365 12.13 -9.35 -27.01
CA LYS A 365 12.29 -8.90 -28.40
C LYS A 365 11.01 -8.34 -29.03
N SER A 366 9.84 -8.75 -28.56
CA SER A 366 8.55 -8.25 -29.10
C SER A 366 8.26 -6.83 -28.63
N LEU A 367 8.53 -6.56 -27.35
CA LEU A 367 8.44 -5.23 -26.75
C LEU A 367 9.40 -4.24 -27.41
N ILE A 368 10.65 -4.67 -27.66
CA ILE A 368 11.65 -3.84 -28.37
C ILE A 368 11.16 -3.41 -29.75
N ASN A 369 10.61 -4.35 -30.53
CA ASN A 369 10.15 -4.06 -31.89
C ASN A 369 8.97 -3.07 -31.90
N ASN A 370 8.00 -3.26 -31.00
CA ASN A 370 6.86 -2.37 -30.89
C ASN A 370 7.29 -0.96 -30.46
N LYS A 371 8.17 -0.85 -29.46
CA LYS A 371 8.64 0.44 -28.94
C LYS A 371 9.58 1.17 -29.88
N ALA A 372 10.41 0.45 -30.64
CA ALA A 372 11.21 1.05 -31.71
C ALA A 372 10.33 1.61 -32.82
N ASN A 373 9.27 0.88 -33.22
CA ASN A 373 8.30 1.39 -34.20
C ASN A 373 7.52 2.60 -33.69
N GLU A 374 7.10 2.59 -32.41
CA GLU A 374 6.41 3.72 -31.77
C GLU A 374 7.28 4.98 -31.70
N LEU A 375 8.54 4.86 -31.29
CA LEU A 375 9.49 5.97 -31.32
C LEU A 375 9.64 6.50 -32.75
N GLY A 376 9.82 5.60 -33.72
CA GLY A 376 9.95 5.96 -35.12
C GLY A 376 8.76 6.78 -35.59
N PHE A 377 7.54 6.32 -35.30
CA PHE A 377 6.30 7.01 -35.63
C PHE A 377 6.28 8.45 -35.10
N ARG A 378 6.50 8.64 -33.79
CA ARG A 378 6.52 9.98 -33.18
C ARG A 378 7.61 10.88 -33.75
N MET A 379 8.79 10.32 -34.05
CA MET A 379 9.85 11.06 -34.72
C MET A 379 9.43 11.53 -36.11
N GLY A 380 8.75 10.68 -36.88
CA GLY A 380 8.26 11.01 -38.22
C GLY A 380 7.28 12.19 -38.21
N GLU A 381 6.29 12.16 -37.31
CA GLU A 381 5.33 13.26 -37.13
C GLU A 381 6.04 14.56 -36.75
N GLN A 382 6.93 14.48 -35.76
CA GLN A 382 7.59 15.66 -35.21
C GLN A 382 8.52 16.32 -36.23
N ILE A 383 9.29 15.53 -36.99
CA ILE A 383 10.22 16.06 -38.00
C ILE A 383 9.44 16.77 -39.11
N LEU A 384 8.32 16.21 -39.57
CA LEU A 384 7.50 16.87 -40.57
C LEU A 384 6.79 18.12 -40.04
N MET A 385 6.34 18.12 -38.79
CA MET A 385 5.77 19.32 -38.18
C MET A 385 6.78 20.48 -38.14
N GLU A 386 8.05 20.20 -37.81
CA GLU A 386 9.08 21.24 -37.84
C GLU A 386 9.44 21.65 -39.27
N TYR A 387 9.47 20.71 -40.22
CA TYR A 387 9.67 21.02 -41.64
C TYR A 387 8.54 21.92 -42.18
N GLU A 388 7.28 21.62 -41.83
CA GLU A 388 6.10 22.42 -42.18
C GLU A 388 6.24 23.87 -41.70
N LYS A 389 6.71 24.06 -40.45
CA LYS A 389 6.96 25.39 -39.87
C LYS A 389 8.14 26.10 -40.53
N GLU A 390 9.24 25.40 -40.78
CA GLU A 390 10.46 25.99 -41.37
C GLU A 390 10.21 26.49 -42.80
N PHE A 391 9.43 25.74 -43.58
CA PHE A 391 9.16 26.03 -45.00
C PHE A 391 7.78 26.67 -45.27
N ASN A 392 7.00 26.99 -44.22
CA ASN A 392 5.65 27.55 -44.30
C ASN A 392 4.71 26.75 -45.23
N ILE A 393 4.71 25.43 -45.10
CA ILE A 393 3.83 24.55 -45.88
C ILE A 393 2.41 24.62 -45.27
N THR A 394 1.41 24.97 -46.08
CA THR A 394 0.00 25.00 -45.63
C THR A 394 -0.73 23.68 -45.86
N ASP A 395 -0.33 22.96 -46.91
CA ASP A 395 -0.94 21.71 -47.35
C ASP A 395 0.13 20.79 -47.95
N TRP A 396 0.02 19.49 -47.63
CA TRP A 396 0.90 18.44 -48.13
C TRP A 396 0.36 17.82 -49.41
N ASP A 397 1.26 17.62 -50.37
CA ASP A 397 1.08 16.80 -51.57
C ASP A 397 2.29 15.86 -51.68
N LEU A 398 2.24 14.88 -52.60
CA LEU A 398 3.33 13.91 -52.75
C LEU A 398 4.64 14.54 -53.23
N GLU A 399 4.61 15.70 -53.90
CA GLU A 399 5.81 16.39 -54.38
C GLU A 399 6.54 17.07 -53.22
N LYS A 400 5.83 17.84 -52.39
CA LYS A 400 6.38 18.42 -51.16
C LYS A 400 6.81 17.36 -50.16
N PHE A 401 6.05 16.29 -50.03
CA PHE A 401 6.42 15.16 -49.17
C PHE A 401 7.71 14.51 -49.67
N LYS A 402 7.85 14.30 -50.99
CA LYS A 402 9.07 13.78 -51.60
C LYS A 402 10.28 14.63 -51.24
N ASP A 403 10.19 15.94 -51.38
CA ASP A 403 11.30 16.84 -51.08
C ASP A 403 11.67 16.78 -49.58
N ALA A 404 10.67 16.92 -48.71
CA ALA A 404 10.87 16.86 -47.26
C ALA A 404 11.47 15.51 -46.81
N PHE A 405 10.93 14.40 -47.30
CA PHE A 405 11.37 13.08 -46.88
C PHE A 405 12.71 12.67 -47.50
N SER A 406 13.07 13.20 -48.67
CA SER A 406 14.41 13.05 -49.25
C SER A 406 15.46 13.75 -48.38
N ASP A 407 15.16 14.96 -47.88
CA ASP A 407 16.02 15.68 -46.95
C ASP A 407 16.20 14.90 -45.63
N ILE A 408 15.11 14.30 -45.13
CA ILE A 408 15.13 13.44 -43.94
C ILE A 408 16.03 12.22 -44.17
N ASP A 409 15.86 11.52 -45.30
CA ASP A 409 16.63 10.33 -45.68
C ASP A 409 18.14 10.61 -45.72
N GLN A 410 18.50 11.72 -46.35
CA GLN A 410 19.89 12.15 -46.41
C GLN A 410 20.45 12.42 -45.01
N LYS A 411 19.70 13.11 -44.14
CA LYS A 411 20.12 13.43 -42.76
C LYS A 411 20.27 12.19 -41.88
N VAL A 412 19.45 11.15 -42.08
CA VAL A 412 19.53 9.89 -41.33
C VAL A 412 20.48 8.86 -41.96
N GLY A 413 21.19 9.22 -43.04
CA GLY A 413 22.17 8.35 -43.70
C GLY A 413 21.53 7.16 -44.43
N ARG A 414 20.33 7.36 -44.98
CA ARG A 414 19.59 6.40 -45.81
C ARG A 414 19.79 6.75 -47.29
N GLU A 415 20.24 5.77 -48.08
CA GLU A 415 20.30 5.88 -49.54
C GLU A 415 18.96 5.37 -50.09
N SER A 416 18.21 6.27 -50.70
CA SER A 416 16.88 5.99 -51.20
C SER A 416 16.55 6.77 -52.47
N ASN A 417 15.50 6.35 -53.15
CA ASN A 417 14.93 7.03 -54.30
C ASN A 417 13.42 7.16 -54.10
N LEU A 418 12.91 8.40 -54.12
CA LEU A 418 11.48 8.71 -54.12
C LEU A 418 11.09 9.20 -55.52
N GLU A 419 10.26 8.44 -56.22
CA GLU A 419 9.77 8.74 -57.55
C GLU A 419 8.25 8.89 -57.56
N LEU A 420 7.76 9.98 -58.14
CA LEU A 420 6.33 10.19 -58.31
C LEU A 420 5.90 9.45 -59.59
N ILE A 421 5.10 8.39 -59.45
CA ILE A 421 4.55 7.66 -60.60
C ILE A 421 3.33 8.40 -61.15
N ASP A 422 2.48 8.91 -60.24
CA ASP A 422 1.27 9.68 -60.53
C ASP A 422 1.00 10.64 -59.37
N ALA A 423 0.08 11.59 -59.56
CA ALA A 423 -0.33 12.59 -58.56
C ALA A 423 -0.76 12.00 -57.21
N ASN A 424 -1.17 10.72 -57.17
CA ASN A 424 -1.59 10.01 -55.95
C ASN A 424 -0.74 8.78 -55.62
N VAL A 425 0.31 8.49 -56.39
CA VAL A 425 1.14 7.29 -56.19
C VAL A 425 2.62 7.67 -56.23
N MET A 426 3.30 7.44 -55.13
CA MET A 426 4.74 7.60 -55.01
C MET A 426 5.41 6.26 -54.76
N HIS A 427 6.45 5.97 -55.53
CA HIS A 427 7.32 4.82 -55.37
C HIS A 427 8.53 5.21 -54.53
N TYR A 428 8.81 4.40 -53.51
CA TYR A 428 9.90 4.64 -52.59
C TYR A 428 10.77 3.39 -52.47
N ILE A 429 12.01 3.51 -52.91
CA ILE A 429 13.01 2.44 -52.84
C ILE A 429 14.09 2.85 -51.84
N VAL A 430 14.41 1.96 -50.91
CA VAL A 430 15.54 2.10 -50.00
C VAL A 430 16.59 1.04 -50.35
N SER A 431 17.68 1.48 -50.97
CA SER A 431 18.79 0.60 -51.37
C SER A 431 19.76 0.33 -50.23
N LYS A 432 19.92 1.28 -49.29
CA LYS A 432 20.81 1.12 -48.14
C LYS A 432 20.38 1.94 -46.94
N CYS A 433 20.33 1.31 -45.77
CA CYS A 433 20.01 1.97 -44.51
C CYS A 433 21.14 1.77 -43.49
N GLN A 434 21.93 2.81 -43.22
CA GLN A 434 23.04 2.72 -42.26
C GLN A 434 22.57 2.46 -40.82
N ILE A 435 21.38 2.96 -40.47
CA ILE A 435 20.74 2.74 -39.17
C ILE A 435 20.41 1.25 -38.99
N ALA A 436 19.79 0.60 -39.98
CA ALA A 436 19.42 -0.81 -39.90
C ALA A 436 20.64 -1.76 -39.97
N HIS A 437 21.72 -1.36 -40.65
CA HIS A 437 22.94 -2.17 -40.85
C HIS A 437 24.15 -1.68 -40.03
N ARG A 438 23.94 -1.46 -38.73
CA ARG A 438 24.99 -0.98 -37.83
C ARG A 438 26.13 -2.01 -37.68
N HIS A 439 27.38 -1.56 -37.84
CA HIS A 439 28.59 -2.42 -37.85
C HIS A 439 28.52 -3.61 -38.84
N GLY A 440 27.78 -3.44 -39.96
CA GLY A 440 27.63 -4.47 -40.98
C GLY A 440 26.66 -5.60 -40.60
N LYS A 441 25.98 -5.52 -39.47
CA LYS A 441 24.95 -6.49 -39.05
C LYS A 441 23.57 -5.86 -39.11
N PHE A 442 22.63 -6.56 -39.73
CA PHE A 442 21.23 -6.17 -39.78
C PHE A 442 20.57 -6.30 -38.39
N LYS A 443 19.87 -5.26 -37.94
CA LYS A 443 19.09 -5.26 -36.69
C LYS A 443 17.63 -4.92 -36.98
N ILE A 444 16.74 -5.89 -36.74
CA ILE A 444 15.30 -5.77 -37.06
C ILE A 444 14.60 -4.62 -36.32
N HIS A 445 14.94 -4.35 -35.06
CA HIS A 445 14.33 -3.25 -34.30
C HIS A 445 14.75 -1.88 -34.85
N LEU A 446 15.96 -1.75 -35.42
CA LEU A 446 16.41 -0.53 -36.09
C LEU A 446 15.69 -0.32 -37.43
N CYS A 447 15.41 -1.42 -38.14
CA CYS A 447 14.55 -1.38 -39.32
C CYS A 447 13.11 -0.96 -38.94
N ASN A 448 12.58 -1.48 -37.83
CA ASN A 448 11.25 -1.09 -37.32
C ASN A 448 11.19 0.38 -36.93
N LEU A 449 12.26 0.94 -36.33
CA LEU A 449 12.37 2.38 -36.08
C LEU A 449 12.25 3.20 -37.38
N THR A 450 13.00 2.82 -38.42
CA THR A 450 12.97 3.56 -39.70
C THR A 450 11.66 3.38 -40.46
N ASN A 451 10.99 2.24 -40.30
CA ASN A 451 9.65 2.01 -40.85
C ASN A 451 8.59 2.82 -40.10
N GLY A 452 8.70 2.90 -38.76
CA GLY A 452 7.87 3.77 -37.94
C GLY A 452 8.00 5.23 -38.38
N LEU A 453 9.22 5.69 -38.64
CA LEU A 453 9.51 7.06 -39.11
C LEU A 453 8.79 7.38 -40.43
N LEU A 454 8.83 6.47 -41.41
CA LEU A 454 8.05 6.64 -42.65
C LEU A 454 6.54 6.71 -42.36
N LYS A 455 6.02 5.82 -41.52
CA LYS A 455 4.59 5.77 -41.18
C LYS A 455 4.12 7.06 -40.50
N GLY A 456 4.84 7.55 -39.50
CA GLY A 456 4.49 8.77 -38.80
C GLY A 456 4.55 10.01 -39.70
N ALA A 457 5.54 10.06 -40.59
CA ALA A 457 5.62 11.15 -41.57
C ALA A 457 4.43 11.12 -42.54
N VAL A 458 4.09 9.95 -43.10
CA VAL A 458 2.94 9.81 -44.01
C VAL A 458 1.63 10.15 -43.29
N ASP A 459 1.45 9.66 -42.07
CA ASP A 459 0.24 9.91 -41.28
C ASP A 459 0.08 11.39 -40.94
N TYR A 460 1.17 12.07 -40.55
CA TYR A 460 1.15 13.51 -40.31
C TYR A 460 0.81 14.31 -41.58
N ALA A 461 1.50 14.03 -42.68
CA ALA A 461 1.34 14.78 -43.93
C ALA A 461 -0.08 14.63 -44.51
N PHE A 462 -0.61 13.40 -44.52
CA PHE A 462 -1.86 13.08 -45.22
C PHE A 462 -3.04 12.79 -44.28
N LYS A 463 -2.86 12.91 -42.96
CA LYS A 463 -3.92 12.78 -41.94
C LYS A 463 -4.75 11.50 -42.08
N GLY A 464 -4.08 10.40 -42.41
CA GLY A 464 -4.70 9.09 -42.64
C GLY A 464 -5.31 8.86 -44.03
N ASP A 465 -5.24 9.83 -44.94
CA ASP A 465 -5.71 9.70 -46.33
C ASP A 465 -4.69 9.00 -47.24
N ALA A 466 -3.55 8.53 -46.71
CA ALA A 466 -2.54 7.80 -47.48
C ALA A 466 -2.20 6.44 -46.84
N VAL A 467 -2.02 5.43 -47.68
CA VAL A 467 -1.66 4.06 -47.29
C VAL A 467 -0.28 3.70 -47.85
N ILE A 468 0.55 3.08 -47.01
CA ILE A 468 1.84 2.52 -47.40
C ILE A 468 1.66 1.04 -47.74
N LYS A 469 1.85 0.69 -49.01
CA LYS A 469 1.96 -0.71 -49.47
C LYS A 469 3.42 -1.12 -49.50
N VAL A 470 3.71 -2.33 -49.03
CA VAL A 470 5.05 -2.88 -48.92
C VAL A 470 5.19 -4.03 -49.91
N GLU A 471 6.10 -3.92 -50.88
CA GLU A 471 6.35 -4.98 -51.87
C GLU A 471 7.57 -5.84 -51.49
N LYS A 472 8.66 -5.19 -51.06
CA LYS A 472 9.91 -5.87 -50.67
C LYS A 472 10.47 -5.34 -49.37
N MET A 473 11.07 -6.22 -48.58
CA MET A 473 11.70 -5.87 -47.31
C MET A 473 12.92 -6.74 -47.03
N ILE A 474 14.02 -6.09 -46.63
CA ILE A 474 15.23 -6.78 -46.14
C ILE A 474 14.92 -7.78 -45.01
N PRO A 475 14.05 -7.49 -44.01
CA PRO A 475 13.61 -8.49 -43.03
C PRO A 475 13.03 -9.79 -43.62
N SER A 476 12.43 -9.72 -44.82
CA SER A 476 11.81 -10.84 -45.52
C SER A 476 12.80 -11.60 -46.42
N GLY A 477 14.06 -11.15 -46.50
CA GLY A 477 15.12 -11.76 -47.31
C GLY A 477 15.40 -11.08 -48.66
N ASP A 478 14.79 -9.92 -48.92
CA ASP A 478 15.04 -9.13 -50.14
C ASP A 478 16.34 -8.31 -50.06
N ASP A 479 16.88 -7.92 -51.23
CA ASP A 479 18.11 -7.13 -51.33
C ASP A 479 17.92 -5.63 -51.04
N PHE A 480 16.67 -5.14 -51.08
CA PHE A 480 16.28 -3.75 -50.83
C PHE A 480 14.86 -3.68 -50.27
N CYS A 481 14.48 -2.52 -49.73
CA CYS A 481 13.09 -2.27 -49.35
C CYS A 481 12.35 -1.47 -50.41
N GLU A 482 11.12 -1.85 -50.71
CA GLU A 482 10.28 -1.25 -51.74
C GLU A 482 8.89 -0.96 -51.19
N PHE A 483 8.50 0.31 -51.27
CA PHE A 483 7.24 0.83 -50.74
C PHE A 483 6.49 1.65 -51.79
N TYR A 484 5.17 1.64 -51.72
CA TYR A 484 4.30 2.54 -52.46
C TYR A 484 3.46 3.34 -51.49
N ILE A 485 3.50 4.67 -51.60
CA ILE A 485 2.65 5.58 -50.84
C ILE A 485 1.51 5.98 -51.77
N VAL A 486 0.29 5.60 -51.40
CA VAL A 486 -0.91 5.81 -52.21
C VAL A 486 -1.86 6.70 -51.45
N ILE A 487 -2.18 7.88 -51.98
CA ILE A 487 -3.25 8.72 -51.44
C ILE A 487 -4.58 8.07 -51.84
N GLU A 488 -5.33 7.60 -50.85
CA GLU A 488 -6.70 7.15 -51.05
C GLU A 488 -7.58 8.38 -51.27
N ILE A 489 -7.80 8.75 -52.53
CA ILE A 489 -8.91 9.64 -52.84
C ILE A 489 -10.16 8.86 -52.44
N LYS A 490 -10.84 9.29 -51.37
CA LYS A 490 -12.25 8.99 -51.17
C LYS A 490 -13.00 9.53 -52.38
N LEU A 491 -13.10 8.73 -53.43
CA LEU A 491 -14.15 8.85 -54.41
C LEU A 491 -15.43 8.80 -53.59
N LYS A 492 -16.10 9.95 -53.44
CA LYS A 492 -17.54 9.94 -53.17
C LYS A 492 -18.15 9.21 -54.36
N MET A 493 -18.28 7.89 -54.25
CA MET A 493 -19.01 7.13 -55.23
C MET A 493 -20.45 7.68 -55.26
N PRO A 494 -21.01 7.96 -56.43
CA PRO A 494 -22.45 8.04 -56.57
C PRO A 494 -23.03 6.71 -56.06
N ILE A 495 -24.07 6.82 -55.25
CA ILE A 495 -24.88 5.69 -54.82
C ILE A 495 -25.34 4.95 -56.09
N ASP A 496 -25.22 3.62 -56.05
CA ASP A 496 -25.58 2.64 -57.09
C ASP A 496 -24.57 2.45 -58.24
N GLU A 497 -23.69 1.45 -58.10
CA GLU A 497 -23.89 0.15 -58.76
C GLU A 497 -22.75 -0.81 -58.34
N SER A 498 -23.13 -2.00 -57.87
CA SER A 498 -22.23 -3.07 -57.44
C SER A 498 -21.56 -3.74 -58.64
N TYR A 499 -20.26 -4.04 -58.53
CA TYR A 499 -19.69 -5.18 -59.24
C TYR A 499 -18.78 -6.00 -58.32
N ASP A 500 -19.03 -7.30 -58.30
CA ASP A 500 -18.18 -8.35 -57.74
C ASP A 500 -16.88 -8.48 -58.55
N LEU A 501 -15.80 -8.77 -57.80
CA LEU A 501 -14.37 -8.94 -58.15
C LEU A 501 -13.97 -9.14 -59.62
#